data_AF-A0A2V5ZU17-F1
#
_entry.id   AF-A0A2V5ZU17-F1
#
_cell.length_a   1.000
_cell.length_b   1.000
_cell.length_c   1.000
_cell.angle_alpha   90.00
_cell.angle_beta   90.00
_cell.angle_gamma   90.00
#
_symmetry.space_group_name_H-M   'P 1'
#
loop_
_entity.id
_entity.type
_entity.pdbx_description
1 polymer ?
#
loop_
_entity_poly.entity_id
_entity_poly.type
_entity_poly.pdbx_seq_one_letter_code
_entity_poly.pdbx_strand_id
1 'polypeptide(L)'
;MSYRVAPIVLIRLAGAPFEILEQLATPQTSEAARAQKEIVTVLERELEAARKFLYESARKILPDYLIFSAEGMRERMASLSEAKTIPPSARNSRMRERERHLLLYLQRLAAKNDTFGAFGPSSWGEIVKGAGVSFAPEQRISTREVFLERWVAHALAAAINADPENTNPKLSVPALEPHAVEVLRADVEEWLPSAARDKWLSILQS
;
A
#
# COMPACT_ATOMS: atom_id res chain seq x y z
N MET A 1 16.66 36.78 9.33
CA MET A 1 15.25 36.39 9.14
C MET A 1 14.91 35.30 10.15
N SER A 2 13.94 35.52 11.03
CA SER A 2 13.44 34.51 11.97
C SER A 2 12.19 33.86 11.39
N TYR A 3 12.22 32.56 11.14
CA TYR A 3 11.02 31.79 10.75
C TYR A 3 10.13 31.57 11.98
N ARG A 4 8.82 31.76 11.83
CA ARG A 4 7.83 31.31 12.83
C ARG A 4 7.25 29.99 12.33
N VAL A 5 7.24 28.97 13.18
CA VAL A 5 6.61 27.67 12.88
C VAL A 5 5.18 27.71 13.42
N ALA A 6 4.22 27.20 12.65
CA ALA A 6 2.87 27.02 13.12
C ALA A 6 2.84 26.00 14.28
N PRO A 7 1.98 26.18 15.31
CA PRO A 7 1.95 25.28 16.45
C PRO A 7 1.32 23.91 16.14
N ILE A 8 0.90 23.68 14.89
CA ILE A 8 0.28 22.44 14.42
C ILE A 8 1.24 21.75 13.46
N VAL A 9 1.44 20.45 13.66
CA VAL A 9 2.30 19.62 12.82
C VAL A 9 1.53 18.41 12.28
N LEU A 10 1.89 17.99 11.07
CA LEU A 10 1.43 16.72 10.51
C LEU A 10 2.43 15.63 10.88
N ILE A 11 1.97 14.58 11.55
CA ILE A 11 2.75 13.41 11.88
C ILE A 11 2.38 12.31 10.90
N ARG A 12 3.38 11.76 10.20
CA ARG A 12 3.23 10.59 9.33
C ARG A 12 3.90 9.40 9.96
N LEU A 13 3.19 8.28 9.99
CA LEU A 13 3.65 7.04 10.57
C LEU A 13 3.86 5.98 9.50
N ALA A 14 4.69 4.98 9.80
CA ALA A 14 4.80 3.78 9.00
C ALA A 14 3.49 2.98 9.05
N GLY A 15 3.22 2.21 7.99
CA GLY A 15 2.02 1.38 7.90
C GLY A 15 2.08 0.07 8.68
N ALA A 16 3.28 -0.35 9.08
CA ALA A 16 3.50 -1.52 9.91
C ALA A 16 4.53 -1.20 11.00
N PRO A 17 4.51 -1.91 12.15
CA PRO A 17 5.51 -1.74 13.20
C PRO A 17 6.94 -2.07 12.71
N PHE A 18 7.93 -1.30 13.16
CA PHE A 18 9.33 -1.46 12.74
C PHE A 18 9.94 -2.78 13.24
N GLU A 19 9.41 -3.33 14.34
CA GLU A 19 9.82 -4.58 14.99
C GLU A 19 9.80 -5.77 14.03
N ILE A 20 8.95 -5.74 13.00
CA ILE A 20 8.93 -6.76 11.94
C ILE A 20 10.28 -6.83 11.19
N LEU A 21 10.95 -5.69 10.99
CA LEU A 21 12.25 -5.66 10.33
C LEU A 21 13.38 -6.05 11.28
N GLU A 22 13.26 -5.74 12.57
CA GLU A 22 14.24 -6.16 13.59
C GLU A 22 14.35 -7.69 13.65
N GLN A 23 13.23 -8.40 13.54
CA GLN A 23 13.19 -9.86 13.52
C GLN A 23 13.80 -10.49 12.25
N LEU A 24 14.05 -9.69 11.20
CA LEU A 24 14.74 -10.13 9.98
C LEU A 24 16.24 -9.87 10.02
N ALA A 25 16.75 -9.20 11.06
CA ALA A 25 18.17 -8.98 11.23
C ALA A 25 18.91 -10.29 11.51
N THR A 26 20.18 -10.36 11.10
CA THR A 26 21.07 -11.50 11.35
C THR A 26 22.30 -11.10 12.18
N PRO A 27 22.13 -10.64 13.43
CA PRO A 27 23.22 -10.11 14.22
C PRO A 27 24.25 -11.19 14.58
N GLN A 28 23.85 -12.43 14.86
CA GLN A 28 24.79 -13.50 15.22
C GLN A 28 25.72 -13.85 14.04
N THR A 29 25.22 -13.79 12.80
CA THR A 29 26.00 -13.98 11.57
C THR A 29 27.02 -12.86 11.45
N SER A 30 26.62 -11.62 11.75
CA SER A 30 27.51 -10.46 11.72
C SER A 30 28.62 -10.59 12.76
N GLU A 31 28.30 -11.09 13.96
CA GLU A 31 29.27 -11.38 15.02
C GLU A 31 30.21 -12.53 14.65
N ALA A 32 29.69 -13.63 14.14
CA ALA A 32 30.46 -14.79 13.67
C ALA A 32 31.41 -14.39 12.52
N ALA A 33 30.96 -13.54 11.60
CA ALA A 33 31.78 -13.00 10.52
C ALA A 33 32.92 -12.13 11.05
N ARG A 34 32.66 -11.27 12.05
CA ARG A 34 33.71 -10.47 12.71
C ARG A 34 34.71 -11.33 13.47
N ALA A 35 34.22 -12.37 14.15
CA ALA A 35 35.04 -13.33 14.89
C ALA A 35 35.76 -14.35 13.98
N GLN A 36 35.40 -14.40 12.69
CA GLN A 36 35.89 -15.37 11.70
C GLN A 36 35.74 -16.83 12.14
N LYS A 37 34.65 -17.14 12.86
CA LYS A 37 34.39 -18.46 13.43
C LYS A 37 32.96 -18.88 13.16
N GLU A 38 32.79 -20.16 12.80
CA GLU A 38 31.47 -20.80 12.66
C GLU A 38 30.48 -20.09 11.72
N ILE A 39 30.98 -19.26 10.79
CA ILE A 39 30.17 -18.37 9.95
C ILE A 39 29.09 -19.14 9.20
N VAL A 40 29.46 -20.24 8.57
CA VAL A 40 28.54 -21.03 7.71
C VAL A 40 27.38 -21.58 8.56
N THR A 41 27.69 -22.21 9.69
CA THR A 41 26.68 -22.81 10.57
C THR A 41 25.74 -21.77 11.17
N VAL A 42 26.28 -20.62 11.62
CA VAL A 42 25.48 -19.53 12.17
C VAL A 42 24.60 -18.90 11.09
N LEU A 43 25.17 -18.64 9.90
CA LEU A 43 24.46 -18.09 8.75
C LEU A 43 23.30 -18.99 8.31
N GLU A 44 23.52 -20.29 8.17
CA GLU A 44 22.47 -21.23 7.75
C GLU A 44 21.29 -21.24 8.72
N ARG A 45 21.58 -21.28 10.03
CA ARG A 45 20.57 -21.25 11.09
C ARG A 45 19.75 -19.95 11.09
N GLU A 46 20.42 -18.80 11.09
CA GLU A 46 19.73 -17.51 11.11
C GLU A 46 18.99 -17.23 9.80
N LEU A 47 19.59 -17.60 8.66
CA LEU A 47 18.94 -17.46 7.37
C LEU A 47 17.65 -18.30 7.32
N GLU A 48 17.65 -19.52 7.85
CA GLU A 48 16.43 -20.33 7.90
C GLU A 48 15.34 -19.69 8.76
N ALA A 49 15.70 -19.16 9.94
CA ALA A 49 14.77 -18.46 10.83
C ALA A 49 14.21 -17.17 10.18
N ALA A 50 15.09 -16.33 9.63
CA ALA A 50 14.71 -15.09 8.96
C ALA A 50 13.83 -15.36 7.73
N ARG A 51 14.08 -16.43 6.98
CA ARG A 51 13.23 -16.83 5.85
C ARG A 51 11.84 -17.23 6.32
N LYS A 52 11.71 -18.04 7.38
CA LYS A 52 10.38 -18.40 7.91
C LYS A 52 9.59 -17.15 8.32
N PHE A 53 10.22 -16.28 9.10
CA PHE A 53 9.60 -15.04 9.55
C PHE A 53 9.24 -14.08 8.41
N LEU A 54 10.10 -13.96 7.38
CA LEU A 54 9.85 -13.15 6.19
C LEU A 54 8.57 -13.56 5.49
N TYR A 55 8.40 -14.87 5.24
CA TYR A 55 7.24 -15.37 4.52
C TYR A 55 5.96 -15.26 5.37
N GLU A 56 6.03 -15.53 6.67
CA GLU A 56 4.90 -15.36 7.59
C GLU A 56 4.44 -13.90 7.65
N SER A 57 5.37 -12.97 7.84
CA SER A 57 5.10 -11.53 7.87
C SER A 57 4.57 -11.04 6.54
N ALA A 58 5.19 -11.46 5.43
CA ALA A 58 4.74 -11.10 4.10
C ALA A 58 3.30 -11.56 3.83
N ARG A 59 2.97 -12.80 4.21
CA ARG A 59 1.62 -13.35 4.05
C ARG A 59 0.60 -12.62 4.91
N LYS A 60 0.98 -12.16 6.09
CA LYS A 60 0.09 -11.45 7.02
C LYS A 60 -0.16 -10.00 6.60
N ILE A 61 0.85 -9.32 6.07
CA ILE A 61 0.83 -7.85 5.91
C ILE A 61 0.63 -7.43 4.45
N LEU A 62 1.27 -8.12 3.50
CA LEU A 62 1.29 -7.66 2.10
C LEU A 62 -0.02 -7.86 1.31
N PRO A 63 -0.95 -8.79 1.64
CA PRO A 63 -2.21 -8.90 0.90
C PRO A 63 -2.98 -7.58 0.83
N ASP A 64 -3.06 -6.84 1.94
CA ASP A 64 -3.79 -5.57 2.01
C ASP A 64 -3.09 -4.45 1.21
N TYR A 65 -1.80 -4.64 0.90
CA TYR A 65 -1.01 -3.76 0.03
C TYR A 65 -1.16 -4.07 -1.47
N LEU A 66 -1.69 -5.25 -1.82
CA LEU A 66 -1.79 -5.71 -3.22
C LEU A 66 -2.58 -4.77 -4.12
N ILE A 67 -3.58 -4.11 -3.55
CA ILE A 67 -4.45 -3.15 -4.25
C ILE A 67 -3.62 -2.00 -4.82
N PHE A 68 -2.57 -1.60 -4.12
CA PHE A 68 -1.77 -0.43 -4.43
C PHE A 68 -0.37 -0.78 -4.99
N SER A 69 -0.03 -2.06 -5.06
CA SER A 69 1.28 -2.53 -5.52
C SER A 69 1.38 -2.65 -7.04
N ALA A 70 2.59 -2.48 -7.56
CA ALA A 70 2.90 -2.57 -8.99
C ALA A 70 2.52 -3.93 -9.61
N GLU A 71 2.31 -3.92 -10.93
CA GLU A 71 2.14 -5.10 -11.77
C GLU A 71 3.22 -6.15 -11.44
N GLY A 72 2.82 -7.40 -11.19
CA GLY A 72 3.71 -8.47 -10.77
C GLY A 72 3.65 -8.84 -9.28
N MET A 73 3.15 -7.98 -8.39
CA MET A 73 3.05 -8.33 -6.96
C MET A 73 1.83 -9.23 -6.67
N ARG A 74 0.73 -9.06 -7.41
CA ARG A 74 -0.44 -9.95 -7.37
C ARG A 74 -0.07 -11.38 -7.74
N GLU A 75 0.67 -11.57 -8.83
CA GLU A 75 1.16 -12.87 -9.30
C GLU A 75 2.11 -13.52 -8.27
N ARG A 76 2.96 -12.71 -7.64
CA ARG A 76 3.87 -13.15 -6.57
C ARG A 76 3.12 -13.57 -5.30
N MET A 77 2.01 -12.92 -4.96
CA MET A 77 1.18 -13.29 -3.80
C MET A 77 0.28 -14.49 -4.10
N ALA A 78 -0.26 -14.60 -5.32
CA ALA A 78 -1.00 -15.79 -5.77
C ALA A 78 -0.11 -17.05 -5.63
N SER A 79 1.10 -16.98 -6.19
CA SER A 79 2.08 -18.06 -6.05
C SER A 79 2.60 -18.26 -4.61
N LEU A 80 2.35 -17.36 -3.65
CA LEU A 80 2.67 -17.57 -2.22
C LEU A 80 1.55 -18.38 -1.58
N SER A 81 0.31 -18.09 -1.96
CA SER A 81 -0.89 -18.75 -1.46
C SER A 81 -0.99 -20.19 -1.96
N GLU A 82 -0.49 -20.47 -3.17
CA GLU A 82 -0.47 -21.81 -3.79
C GLU A 82 0.69 -22.71 -3.32
N ALA A 83 1.68 -22.16 -2.61
CA ALA A 83 2.88 -22.92 -2.24
C ALA A 83 2.57 -23.97 -1.16
N LYS A 84 2.87 -25.25 -1.46
CA LYS A 84 2.71 -26.37 -0.51
C LYS A 84 3.64 -26.28 0.71
N THR A 85 4.79 -25.63 0.56
CA THR A 85 5.78 -25.40 1.62
C THR A 85 6.20 -23.94 1.64
N ILE A 86 6.17 -23.35 2.83
CA ILE A 86 6.50 -21.93 3.07
C ILE A 86 7.48 -21.89 4.26
N PRO A 87 8.73 -21.42 4.09
CA PRO A 87 9.37 -21.05 2.83
C PRO A 87 9.67 -22.28 1.95
N PRO A 88 9.82 -22.12 0.62
CA PRO A 88 10.20 -23.22 -0.27
C PRO A 88 11.57 -23.81 0.10
N SER A 89 11.68 -25.15 0.01
CA SER A 89 12.87 -25.92 0.38
C SER A 89 14.09 -25.62 -0.50
N ALA A 90 13.89 -25.42 -1.81
CA ALA A 90 14.96 -25.07 -2.74
C ALA A 90 15.10 -23.55 -2.93
N ARG A 91 16.30 -23.01 -2.63
CA ARG A 91 16.62 -21.57 -2.73
C ARG A 91 17.44 -21.25 -3.99
N ASN A 92 16.79 -21.29 -5.14
CA ASN A 92 17.41 -20.88 -6.42
C ASN A 92 17.42 -19.34 -6.60
N SER A 93 18.00 -18.86 -7.70
CA SER A 93 18.11 -17.42 -7.99
C SER A 93 16.76 -16.70 -7.99
N ARG A 94 15.74 -17.29 -8.63
CA ARG A 94 14.38 -16.74 -8.66
C ARG A 94 13.77 -16.63 -7.27
N MET A 95 14.03 -17.61 -6.39
CA MET A 95 13.54 -17.58 -5.01
C MET A 95 14.21 -16.48 -4.20
N ARG A 96 15.52 -16.26 -4.38
CA ARG A 96 16.24 -15.14 -3.74
C ARG A 96 15.73 -13.79 -4.19
N GLU A 97 15.46 -13.65 -5.49
CA GLU A 97 14.87 -12.44 -6.04
C GLU A 97 13.49 -12.17 -5.44
N ARG A 98 12.66 -13.21 -5.29
CA ARG A 98 11.36 -13.11 -4.64
C ARG A 98 11.47 -12.69 -3.18
N GLU A 99 12.31 -13.36 -2.39
CA GLU A 99 12.58 -13.01 -0.98
C GLU A 99 13.02 -11.55 -0.85
N ARG A 100 13.91 -11.09 -1.74
CA ARG A 100 14.35 -9.69 -1.78
C ARG A 100 13.18 -8.74 -2.02
N HIS A 101 12.26 -9.05 -2.93
CA HIS A 101 11.09 -8.21 -3.17
C HIS A 101 10.16 -8.16 -1.94
N LEU A 102 9.87 -9.31 -1.32
CA LEU A 102 9.08 -9.35 -0.09
C LEU A 102 9.70 -8.49 1.01
N LEU A 103 11.02 -8.59 1.19
CA LEU A 103 11.76 -7.76 2.14
C LEU A 103 11.65 -6.27 1.81
N LEU A 104 11.84 -5.88 0.54
CA LEU A 104 11.75 -4.47 0.13
C LEU A 104 10.35 -3.89 0.37
N TYR A 105 9.29 -4.67 0.16
CA TYR A 105 7.93 -4.22 0.46
C TYR A 105 7.68 -4.08 1.96
N LEU A 106 8.12 -5.05 2.77
CA LEU A 106 8.04 -4.93 4.23
C LEU A 106 8.85 -3.73 4.74
N GLN A 107 10.04 -3.50 4.19
CA GLN A 107 10.86 -2.32 4.52
C GLN A 107 10.13 -1.03 4.18
N ARG A 108 9.50 -0.96 3.01
CA ARG A 108 8.71 0.22 2.62
C ARG A 108 7.56 0.48 3.60
N LEU A 109 6.93 -0.57 4.11
CA LEU A 109 5.79 -0.46 5.02
C LEU A 109 6.18 -0.15 6.46
N ALA A 110 7.29 -0.69 6.93
CA ALA A 110 7.67 -0.64 8.34
C ALA A 110 8.73 0.43 8.65
N ALA A 111 9.57 0.82 7.68
CA ALA A 111 10.64 1.80 7.89
C ALA A 111 10.39 3.14 7.21
N LYS A 112 9.40 3.24 6.32
CA LYS A 112 9.12 4.44 5.56
C LYS A 112 7.80 5.07 6.02
N ASN A 113 7.87 6.32 6.45
CA ASN A 113 6.70 7.14 6.82
C ASN A 113 5.99 7.71 5.58
N ASP A 114 6.06 6.99 4.46
CA ASP A 114 5.32 7.34 3.25
C ASP A 114 3.87 6.86 3.44
N THR A 115 2.93 7.79 3.53
CA THR A 115 1.50 7.47 3.55
C THR A 115 1.12 6.88 2.19
N PHE A 116 0.66 5.63 2.18
CA PHE A 116 0.29 4.92 0.96
C PHE A 116 -1.02 4.16 1.14
N GLY A 117 -2.11 4.76 0.65
CA GLY A 117 -3.45 4.15 0.68
C GLY A 117 -3.88 3.78 2.10
N ALA A 118 -4.00 2.47 2.36
CA ALA A 118 -4.39 1.92 3.66
C ALA A 118 -3.28 2.01 4.75
N PHE A 119 -2.08 2.42 4.36
CA PHE A 119 -0.88 2.32 5.21
C PHE A 119 -0.30 3.68 5.54
N GLY A 120 0.09 3.81 6.80
CA GLY A 120 0.77 5.00 7.31
C GLY A 120 -0.22 6.11 7.66
N PRO A 121 -0.94 6.00 8.79
CA PRO A 121 -1.88 7.03 9.20
C PRO A 121 -1.17 8.37 9.33
N SER A 122 -1.88 9.41 8.89
CA SER A 122 -1.49 10.78 9.19
C SER A 122 -2.30 11.25 10.39
N SER A 123 -1.63 11.84 11.37
CA SER A 123 -2.28 12.45 12.53
C SER A 123 -1.80 13.88 12.70
N TRP A 124 -2.61 14.67 13.41
CA TRP A 124 -2.24 16.01 13.82
C TRP A 124 -1.54 15.96 15.18
N GLY A 125 -0.48 16.74 15.31
CA GLY A 125 0.21 17.00 16.56
C GLY A 125 0.23 18.48 16.89
N GLU A 126 0.46 18.79 18.16
CA GLU A 126 0.57 20.15 18.67
C GLU A 126 1.97 20.38 19.25
N ILE A 127 2.54 21.56 18.98
CA ILE A 127 3.77 22.03 19.61
C ILE A 127 3.38 22.78 20.89
N VAL A 128 3.59 22.13 22.03
CA VAL A 128 3.37 22.70 23.36
C VAL A 128 4.70 23.08 24.02
N LYS A 129 4.68 24.04 24.97
CA LYS A 129 5.87 24.35 25.78
C LYS A 129 6.19 23.18 26.70
N GLY A 130 7.36 22.58 26.54
CA GLY A 130 7.83 21.45 27.35
C GLY A 130 9.14 20.88 26.81
N ALA A 131 9.60 19.79 27.41
CA ALA A 131 10.77 19.04 26.94
C ALA A 131 10.33 17.66 26.43
N GLY A 132 10.78 17.30 25.22
CA GLY A 132 10.57 15.98 24.64
C GLY A 132 9.38 15.87 23.68
N VAL A 133 9.09 14.62 23.29
CA VAL A 133 8.01 14.26 22.37
C VAL A 133 7.15 13.21 23.08
N SER A 134 5.86 13.49 23.25
CA SER A 134 4.88 12.51 23.72
C SER A 134 4.13 11.94 22.52
N PHE A 135 4.06 10.61 22.44
CA PHE A 135 3.41 9.92 21.34
C PHE A 135 2.49 8.84 21.89
N ALA A 136 1.18 9.01 21.69
CA ALA A 136 0.14 8.09 22.14
C ALA A 136 -0.88 7.90 21.00
N PRO A 137 -0.50 7.25 19.90
CA PRO A 137 -1.42 6.99 18.80
C PRO A 137 -2.55 6.07 19.29
N GLU A 138 -3.79 6.44 19.02
CA GLU A 138 -4.90 5.50 19.17
C GLU A 138 -4.73 4.38 18.13
N GLN A 139 -5.04 3.14 18.51
CA GLN A 139 -4.90 1.99 17.60
C GLN A 139 -5.93 1.99 16.46
N ARG A 140 -6.86 2.95 16.44
CA ARG A 140 -7.98 2.99 15.50
C ARG A 140 -7.82 4.16 14.53
N ILE A 141 -8.11 3.88 13.25
CA ILE A 141 -8.23 4.91 12.22
C ILE A 141 -9.54 5.68 12.48
N SER A 142 -9.45 6.99 12.69
CA SER A 142 -10.61 7.87 12.91
C SER A 142 -11.43 8.09 11.64
N THR A 143 -10.76 8.24 10.50
CA THR A 143 -11.40 8.50 9.20
C THR A 143 -10.55 7.90 8.09
N ARG A 144 -11.20 7.30 7.10
CA ARG A 144 -10.55 6.79 5.88
C ARG A 144 -11.34 7.31 4.68
N GLU A 145 -10.66 8.08 3.84
CA GLU A 145 -11.21 8.54 2.57
C GLU A 145 -10.56 7.75 1.44
N VAL A 146 -11.38 7.33 0.48
CA VAL A 146 -10.94 6.56 -0.68
C VAL A 146 -11.51 7.23 -1.91
N PHE A 147 -10.66 7.46 -2.90
CA PHE A 147 -11.02 8.07 -4.16
C PHE A 147 -10.68 7.11 -5.29
N LEU A 148 -11.56 7.04 -6.29
CA LEU A 148 -11.24 6.32 -7.51
C LEU A 148 -10.14 7.08 -8.26
N GLU A 149 -9.18 6.34 -8.81
CA GLU A 149 -8.11 6.96 -9.58
C GLU A 149 -8.67 7.65 -10.82
N ARG A 150 -8.04 8.77 -11.19
CA ARG A 150 -8.52 9.60 -12.30
C ARG A 150 -8.63 8.85 -13.63
N TRP A 151 -7.79 7.86 -13.88
CA TRP A 151 -7.89 7.06 -15.10
C TRP A 151 -9.20 6.26 -15.16
N VAL A 152 -9.80 5.90 -14.03
CA VAL A 152 -11.11 5.23 -13.96
C VAL A 152 -12.17 6.17 -14.50
N ALA A 153 -12.17 7.44 -14.07
CA ALA A 153 -13.07 8.45 -14.61
C ALA A 153 -12.90 8.62 -16.13
N HIS A 154 -11.65 8.66 -16.63
CA HIS A 154 -11.39 8.76 -18.08
C HIS A 154 -11.88 7.52 -18.83
N ALA A 155 -11.67 6.33 -18.30
CA ALA A 155 -12.13 5.08 -18.90
C ALA A 155 -13.67 5.01 -18.94
N LEU A 156 -14.34 5.42 -17.85
CA LEU A 156 -15.80 5.50 -17.77
C LEU A 156 -16.36 6.49 -18.78
N ALA A 157 -15.82 7.72 -18.82
CA ALA A 157 -16.24 8.73 -19.79
C ALA A 157 -16.02 8.26 -21.24
N ALA A 158 -14.89 7.60 -21.53
CA ALA A 158 -14.62 7.04 -22.84
C ALA A 158 -15.59 5.91 -23.21
N ALA A 159 -15.90 5.01 -22.29
CA ALA A 159 -16.85 3.93 -22.50
C ALA A 159 -18.27 4.44 -22.74
N ILE A 160 -18.71 5.42 -21.95
CA ILE A 160 -20.00 6.10 -22.10
C ILE A 160 -20.11 6.80 -23.45
N ASN A 161 -19.05 7.49 -23.87
CA ASN A 161 -19.02 8.23 -25.14
C ASN A 161 -18.93 7.32 -26.37
N ALA A 162 -18.46 6.08 -26.20
CA ALA A 162 -18.36 5.08 -27.25
C ALA A 162 -19.62 4.21 -27.35
N ASP A 163 -20.55 4.29 -26.39
CA ASP A 163 -21.79 3.51 -26.38
C ASP A 163 -22.70 3.95 -27.53
N PRO A 164 -22.97 3.09 -28.53
CA PRO A 164 -23.81 3.45 -29.67
C PRO A 164 -25.26 3.77 -29.29
N GLU A 165 -25.72 3.24 -28.15
CA GLU A 165 -27.08 3.49 -27.63
C GLU A 165 -27.18 4.82 -26.88
N ASN A 166 -26.05 5.46 -26.58
CA ASN A 166 -26.01 6.73 -25.89
C ASN A 166 -26.17 7.90 -26.88
N THR A 167 -27.31 8.58 -26.80
CA THR A 167 -27.63 9.78 -27.58
C THR A 167 -27.41 11.08 -26.81
N ASN A 168 -26.95 11.00 -25.56
CA ASN A 168 -26.69 12.16 -24.70
C ASN A 168 -25.37 12.87 -25.10
N PRO A 169 -25.16 14.12 -24.65
CA PRO A 169 -23.91 14.83 -24.88
C PRO A 169 -22.69 14.06 -24.40
N LYS A 170 -21.57 14.25 -25.09
CA LYS A 170 -20.30 13.63 -24.71
C LYS A 170 -19.85 14.13 -23.34
N LEU A 171 -19.53 13.20 -22.46
CA LEU A 171 -18.94 13.48 -21.16
C LEU A 171 -17.44 13.75 -21.29
N SER A 172 -16.91 14.59 -20.42
CA SER A 172 -15.47 14.84 -20.32
C SER A 172 -15.05 14.86 -18.86
N VAL A 173 -13.82 14.45 -18.58
CA VAL A 173 -13.30 14.44 -17.21
C VAL A 173 -12.67 15.79 -16.90
N PRO A 174 -13.16 16.55 -15.92
CA PRO A 174 -12.58 17.83 -15.56
C PRO A 174 -11.11 17.72 -15.14
N ALA A 175 -10.35 18.78 -15.41
CA ALA A 175 -8.97 18.86 -14.99
C ALA A 175 -8.86 19.17 -13.49
N LEU A 176 -7.95 18.48 -12.80
CA LEU A 176 -7.64 18.68 -11.38
C LEU A 176 -8.83 18.44 -10.42
N GLU A 177 -9.85 17.73 -10.87
CA GLU A 177 -11.00 17.36 -10.03
C GLU A 177 -10.69 16.09 -9.21
N PRO A 178 -10.61 16.18 -7.87
CA PRO A 178 -10.38 15.01 -7.01
C PRO A 178 -11.55 14.02 -6.99
N HIS A 179 -12.78 14.47 -7.26
CA HIS A 179 -14.01 13.65 -7.27
C HIS A 179 -14.52 13.40 -8.69
N ALA A 180 -13.60 13.09 -9.61
CA ALA A 180 -13.89 13.05 -11.04
C ALA A 180 -14.95 12.00 -11.42
N VAL A 181 -15.06 10.90 -10.66
CA VAL A 181 -16.09 9.87 -10.92
C VAL A 181 -17.45 10.34 -10.40
N GLU A 182 -17.50 10.99 -9.24
CA GLU A 182 -18.72 11.56 -8.68
C GLU A 182 -19.29 12.66 -9.58
N VAL A 183 -18.43 13.49 -10.17
CA VAL A 183 -18.84 14.49 -11.17
C VAL A 183 -19.45 13.82 -12.40
N LEU A 184 -18.81 12.79 -12.95
CA LEU A 184 -19.38 12.04 -14.09
C LEU A 184 -20.73 11.41 -13.74
N ARG A 185 -20.89 10.90 -12.52
CA ARG A 185 -22.17 10.36 -12.04
C ARG A 185 -23.24 11.45 -12.00
N ALA A 186 -22.92 12.63 -11.46
CA ALA A 186 -23.84 13.76 -11.43
C ALA A 186 -24.27 14.18 -12.84
N ASP A 187 -23.33 14.25 -13.80
CA ASP A 187 -23.65 14.57 -15.20
C ASP A 187 -24.63 13.56 -15.82
N VAL A 188 -24.48 12.25 -15.53
CA VAL A 188 -25.40 11.20 -16.01
C VAL A 188 -26.76 11.28 -15.30
N GLU A 189 -26.80 11.64 -14.02
CA GLU A 189 -28.05 11.83 -13.28
C GLU A 189 -28.92 12.94 -13.89
N GLU A 190 -28.30 13.98 -14.43
CA GLU A 190 -28.95 15.12 -15.11
C GLU A 190 -29.47 14.81 -16.52
N TRP A 191 -29.14 13.65 -17.09
CA TRP A 191 -29.66 13.26 -18.40
C TRP A 191 -31.19 13.11 -18.38
N LEU A 192 -31.81 13.29 -19.55
CA LEU A 192 -33.22 12.96 -19.73
C LEU A 192 -33.45 11.45 -19.48
N PRO A 193 -34.61 11.06 -18.93
CA PRO A 193 -34.96 9.66 -18.72
C PRO A 193 -34.82 8.85 -20.01
N SER A 194 -33.93 7.85 -19.99
CA SER A 194 -33.59 7.04 -21.16
C SER A 194 -32.98 5.71 -20.73
N ALA A 195 -33.08 4.69 -21.59
CA ALA A 195 -32.46 3.39 -21.33
C ALA A 195 -30.94 3.50 -21.12
N ALA A 196 -30.27 4.42 -21.82
CA ALA A 196 -28.85 4.71 -21.65
C ALA A 196 -28.55 5.30 -20.25
N ARG A 197 -29.37 6.24 -19.77
CA ARG A 197 -29.25 6.79 -18.41
C ARG A 197 -29.38 5.70 -17.35
N ASP A 198 -30.44 4.88 -17.43
CA ASP A 198 -30.71 3.85 -16.43
C ASP A 198 -29.60 2.78 -16.41
N LYS A 199 -29.13 2.37 -17.59
CA LYS A 199 -27.97 1.47 -17.76
C LYS A 199 -26.73 2.02 -17.08
N TRP A 200 -26.32 3.25 -17.41
CA TRP A 200 -25.07 3.81 -16.90
C TRP A 200 -25.15 4.18 -15.42
N LEU A 201 -26.31 4.64 -14.92
CA LEU A 201 -26.51 4.83 -13.48
C LEU A 201 -26.38 3.51 -12.71
N SER A 202 -26.91 2.40 -13.24
CA SER A 202 -26.76 1.09 -12.57
C SER A 202 -25.30 0.64 -12.42
N ILE A 203 -24.45 1.03 -13.37
CA ILE A 203 -23.00 0.71 -13.38
C ILE A 203 -22.20 1.67 -12.46
N LEU A 204 -22.60 2.94 -12.39
CA LEU A 204 -21.92 3.96 -11.58
C LEU A 204 -22.32 3.92 -10.09
N GLN A 205 -23.41 3.23 -9.75
CA GLN A 205 -23.92 3.07 -8.38
C GLN A 205 -23.54 1.71 -7.73
N SER A 206 -22.95 0.77 -8.48
CA SER A 206 -22.45 -0.52 -7.98
C SER A 206 -21.06 -0.42 -7.38
#